data_AF-A0A2E6AK28-F1
#
_entry.id   AF-A0A2E6AK28-F1
#
_cell.length_a   1.000
_cell.length_b   1.000
_cell.length_c   1.000
_cell.angle_alpha   90.00
_cell.angle_beta   90.00
_cell.angle_gamma   90.00
#
_symmetry.space_group_name_H-M   'P 1'
#
loop_
_entity.id
_entity.type
_entity.pdbx_description
1 polymer ?
#
loop_
_entity_poly.entity_id
_entity_poly.type
_entity_poly.pdbx_seq_one_letter_code
_entity_poly.pdbx_strand_id
1 'polypeptide(L)'
;DFDNDGDLDLYVGNDFGRNNLYQNQGGEFQEISAEAQVEDHAFGMSVSWADYDHDGWTDIYVSNMYSTAGNRVTRLAKFKPELSQDIRAKFQHLARGNTLFRNQGNGTFDDLASQAGVELGRWAWSSLFADVNNDGWDDLLVTNGFITTEDTGDL
;
A
#
# COMPACT_ATOMS: atom_id res chain seq x y z
N ASP A 1 -13.55 -3.50 -9.61
CA ASP A 1 -14.81 -2.80 -9.39
C ASP A 1 -14.70 -2.00 -8.11
N PHE A 2 -13.85 -0.97 -8.14
CA PHE A 2 -13.66 -0.12 -6.95
C PHE A 2 -14.79 0.90 -6.81
N ASP A 3 -15.49 1.22 -7.90
CA ASP A 3 -16.61 2.16 -7.95
C ASP A 3 -17.98 1.48 -8.05
N ASN A 4 -18.03 0.13 -7.97
CA ASN A 4 -19.23 -0.69 -7.96
C ASN A 4 -20.10 -0.48 -9.22
N ASP A 5 -19.48 -0.23 -10.37
CA ASP A 5 -20.15 0.04 -11.64
C ASP A 5 -20.44 -1.23 -12.47
N GLY A 6 -19.95 -2.39 -11.99
CA GLY A 6 -20.15 -3.70 -12.58
C GLY A 6 -19.12 -4.11 -13.61
N ASP A 7 -18.08 -3.29 -13.85
CA ASP A 7 -16.93 -3.66 -14.65
C ASP A 7 -15.63 -3.72 -13.79
N LEU A 8 -14.62 -4.47 -14.27
CA LEU A 8 -13.43 -4.75 -13.45
C LEU A 8 -12.29 -3.79 -13.75
N ASP A 9 -11.97 -2.95 -12.78
CA ASP A 9 -10.78 -2.08 -12.77
C ASP A 9 -9.47 -2.82 -12.56
N LEU A 10 -8.37 -2.10 -12.75
CA LEU A 10 -7.02 -2.63 -12.65
C LEU A 10 -6.16 -1.74 -11.75
N TYR A 11 -5.46 -2.34 -10.79
CA TYR A 11 -4.36 -1.70 -10.08
C TYR A 11 -3.06 -2.42 -10.39
N VAL A 12 -2.05 -1.67 -10.82
CA VAL A 12 -0.73 -2.17 -11.22
C VAL A 12 0.32 -1.69 -10.24
N GLY A 13 0.87 -2.63 -9.46
CA GLY A 13 2.07 -2.41 -8.68
C GLY A 13 3.31 -2.31 -9.58
N ASN A 14 4.24 -1.41 -9.24
CA ASN A 14 5.45 -1.17 -10.01
C ASN A 14 6.66 -1.06 -9.08
N ASP A 15 7.69 -1.86 -9.35
CA ASP A 15 8.97 -1.83 -8.63
C ASP A 15 9.87 -0.66 -9.08
N PHE A 16 9.63 -0.10 -10.27
CA PHE A 16 10.41 1.00 -10.81
C PHE A 16 9.51 2.08 -11.41
N GLY A 17 8.75 2.74 -10.55
CA GLY A 17 7.85 3.81 -10.95
C GLY A 17 6.78 4.11 -9.90
N ARG A 18 5.70 4.74 -10.34
CA ARG A 18 4.47 4.90 -9.55
C ARG A 18 3.59 3.67 -9.76
N ASN A 19 2.95 3.19 -8.71
CA ASN A 19 1.82 2.27 -8.81
C ASN A 19 0.64 2.99 -9.47
N ASN A 20 -0.18 2.30 -10.25
CA ASN A 20 -1.25 2.97 -10.99
C ASN A 20 -2.60 2.25 -10.86
N LEU A 21 -3.64 3.01 -10.53
CA LEU A 21 -5.03 2.61 -10.67
C LEU A 21 -5.55 3.03 -12.05
N TYR A 22 -6.20 2.09 -12.72
CA TYR A 22 -6.88 2.30 -13.98
C TYR A 22 -8.36 1.97 -13.82
N GLN A 23 -9.22 2.96 -14.07
CA GLN A 23 -10.66 2.75 -14.18
C GLN A 23 -10.96 2.12 -15.54
N ASN A 24 -11.77 1.07 -15.54
CA ASN A 24 -12.28 0.50 -16.77
C ASN A 24 -13.55 1.24 -17.21
N GLN A 25 -13.65 1.55 -18.49
CA GLN A 25 -14.75 2.31 -19.08
C GLN A 25 -15.34 1.51 -20.25
N GLY A 26 -15.86 0.32 -19.94
CA GLY A 26 -16.41 -0.57 -20.97
C GLY A 26 -15.35 -1.23 -21.87
N GLY A 27 -14.18 -1.54 -21.32
CA GLY A 27 -13.06 -2.21 -21.98
C GLY A 27 -11.88 -1.30 -22.34
N GLU A 28 -12.02 0.01 -22.11
CA GLU A 28 -10.93 0.98 -22.22
C GLU A 28 -10.48 1.40 -20.82
N PHE A 29 -9.17 1.38 -20.56
CA PHE A 29 -8.62 1.66 -19.24
C PHE A 29 -8.04 3.08 -19.18
N GLN A 30 -8.55 3.90 -18.26
CA GLN A 30 -8.05 5.24 -17.97
C GLN A 30 -7.27 5.25 -16.66
N GLU A 31 -6.03 5.74 -16.67
CA GLU A 31 -5.21 5.94 -15.47
C GLU A 31 -5.76 7.10 -14.63
N ILE A 32 -6.04 6.88 -13.35
CA ILE A 32 -6.73 7.85 -12.46
C ILE A 32 -6.11 7.95 -11.05
N SER A 33 -4.84 7.57 -10.87
CA SER A 33 -4.26 7.43 -9.52
C SER A 33 -4.22 8.74 -8.74
N ALA A 34 -4.00 9.87 -9.42
CA ALA A 34 -3.98 11.18 -8.79
C ALA A 34 -5.38 11.63 -8.37
N GLU A 35 -6.36 11.41 -9.24
CA GLU A 35 -7.77 11.71 -9.02
C GLU A 35 -8.33 10.86 -7.86
N ALA A 36 -7.99 9.57 -7.82
CA ALA A 36 -8.42 8.64 -6.79
C ALA A 36 -7.58 8.68 -5.50
N GLN A 37 -6.52 9.51 -5.46
CA GLN A 37 -5.63 9.67 -4.29
C GLN A 37 -4.88 8.39 -3.90
N VAL A 38 -4.53 7.55 -4.87
CA VAL A 38 -3.79 6.28 -4.69
C VAL A 38 -2.38 6.32 -5.31
N GLU A 39 -1.83 7.52 -5.53
CA GLU A 39 -0.45 7.68 -6.00
C GLU A 39 0.55 7.15 -4.97
N ASP A 40 0.98 5.91 -5.17
CA ASP A 40 2.05 5.31 -4.40
C ASP A 40 3.33 5.24 -5.25
N HIS A 41 4.39 5.88 -4.77
CA HIS A 41 5.70 5.84 -5.41
C HIS A 41 6.64 4.78 -4.79
N ALA A 42 6.16 4.00 -3.83
CA ALA A 42 6.90 2.90 -3.24
C ALA A 42 7.07 1.72 -4.21
N PHE A 43 7.90 0.78 -3.79
CA PHE A 43 8.34 -0.36 -4.58
C PHE A 43 7.28 -1.47 -4.52
N GLY A 44 6.21 -1.31 -5.30
CA GLY A 44 5.05 -2.21 -5.28
C GLY A 44 5.40 -3.61 -5.79
N MET A 45 5.25 -4.62 -4.93
CA MET A 45 5.56 -6.03 -5.22
C MET A 45 4.33 -6.90 -5.42
N SER A 46 3.23 -6.56 -4.75
CA SER A 46 1.97 -7.31 -4.77
C SER A 46 0.82 -6.38 -4.43
N VAL A 47 -0.35 -6.71 -4.97
CA VAL A 47 -1.59 -5.97 -4.77
C VAL A 47 -2.68 -6.97 -4.42
N SER A 48 -3.45 -6.69 -3.37
CA SER A 48 -4.60 -7.49 -2.96
C SER A 48 -5.80 -6.59 -2.77
N TRP A 49 -6.96 -7.06 -3.18
CA TRP A 49 -8.23 -6.36 -3.10
C TRP A 49 -9.15 -7.09 -2.13
N ALA A 50 -9.78 -6.37 -1.20
CA ALA A 50 -10.80 -6.88 -0.29
C ALA A 50 -11.58 -5.72 0.32
N ASP A 51 -12.83 -5.94 0.70
CA ASP A 51 -13.58 -5.03 1.58
C ASP A 51 -13.22 -5.40 3.03
N TYR A 52 -12.13 -4.85 3.57
CA TYR A 52 -11.57 -5.33 4.86
C TYR A 52 -12.35 -4.82 6.06
N ASP A 53 -13.12 -3.74 5.89
CA ASP A 53 -13.93 -3.12 6.94
C ASP A 53 -15.43 -3.38 6.78
N HIS A 54 -15.83 -4.14 5.75
CA HIS A 54 -17.21 -4.51 5.41
C HIS A 54 -18.13 -3.31 5.17
N ASP A 55 -17.60 -2.24 4.58
CA ASP A 55 -18.37 -1.03 4.26
C ASP A 55 -19.05 -1.08 2.87
N GLY A 56 -18.81 -2.15 2.12
CA GLY A 56 -19.35 -2.38 0.78
C GLY A 56 -18.50 -1.79 -0.35
N TRP A 57 -17.33 -1.24 -0.03
CA TRP A 57 -16.37 -0.75 -1.01
C TRP A 57 -15.08 -1.55 -0.95
N THR A 58 -14.57 -1.94 -2.13
CA THR A 58 -13.34 -2.73 -2.16
C THR A 58 -12.13 -1.84 -1.90
N ASP A 59 -11.32 -2.23 -0.92
CA ASP A 59 -10.05 -1.60 -0.54
C ASP A 59 -8.85 -2.26 -1.23
N ILE A 60 -7.68 -1.62 -1.13
CA ILE A 60 -6.46 -2.09 -1.77
C ILE A 60 -5.32 -2.18 -0.76
N TYR A 61 -4.71 -3.34 -0.63
CA TYR A 61 -3.44 -3.51 0.05
C TYR A 61 -2.31 -3.65 -0.96
N VAL A 62 -1.25 -2.86 -0.78
CA VAL A 62 -0.04 -2.91 -1.60
C VAL A 62 1.15 -3.28 -0.74
N SER A 63 1.77 -4.41 -1.07
CA SER A 63 3.06 -4.80 -0.49
C SER A 63 4.17 -3.97 -1.13
N ASN A 64 5.00 -3.37 -0.29
CA ASN A 64 6.11 -2.50 -0.66
C ASN A 64 7.39 -2.93 0.07
N MET A 65 8.51 -2.26 -0.25
CA MET A 65 9.76 -2.44 0.47
C MET A 65 9.83 -1.59 1.75
N TYR A 66 10.31 -2.20 2.84
CA TYR A 66 10.61 -1.53 4.10
C TYR A 66 12.11 -1.27 4.27
N SER A 67 12.48 -0.10 4.79
CA SER A 67 13.88 0.20 5.14
C SER A 67 14.02 0.77 6.56
N THR A 68 14.61 0.02 7.48
CA THR A 68 14.96 0.52 8.83
C THR A 68 15.88 1.74 8.75
N ALA A 69 16.93 1.65 7.93
CA ALA A 69 17.89 2.74 7.74
C ALA A 69 17.23 3.94 7.07
N GLY A 70 16.40 3.72 6.03
CA GLY A 70 15.63 4.76 5.37
C GLY A 70 14.73 5.50 6.36
N ASN A 71 13.94 4.76 7.16
CA ASN A 71 13.07 5.33 8.18
C ASN A 71 13.83 6.22 9.18
N ARG A 72 14.99 5.77 9.64
CA ARG A 72 15.82 6.55 10.56
C ARG A 72 16.39 7.79 9.88
N VAL A 73 16.97 7.64 8.69
CA VAL A 73 17.72 8.70 8.01
C VAL A 73 16.79 9.81 7.52
N THR A 74 15.64 9.49 6.92
CA THR A 74 14.72 10.48 6.33
C THR A 74 14.07 11.41 7.35
N ARG A 75 14.05 11.00 8.63
CA ARG A 75 13.55 11.78 9.78
C ARG A 75 14.60 12.65 10.46
N LEU A 76 15.89 12.53 10.08
CA LEU A 76 16.94 13.40 10.63
C LEU A 76 16.85 14.80 10.04
N ALA A 77 16.99 15.83 10.87
CA ALA A 77 17.03 17.23 10.42
C ALA A 77 18.12 17.50 9.36
N LYS A 78 19.23 16.77 9.43
CA LYS A 78 20.35 16.87 8.46
C LYS A 78 20.12 16.14 7.14
N PHE A 79 19.09 15.29 7.03
CA PHE A 79 18.80 14.62 5.78
C PHE A 79 18.23 15.64 4.81
N LYS A 80 19.03 16.01 3.80
CA LYS A 80 18.64 16.92 2.71
C LYS A 80 17.81 18.11 3.21
N PRO A 81 18.40 19.00 4.03
CA PRO A 81 17.69 20.10 4.68
C PRO A 81 16.99 21.05 3.70
N GLU A 82 17.42 21.05 2.44
CA GLU A 82 16.87 21.83 1.34
C GLU A 82 15.51 21.33 0.81
N LEU A 83 15.10 20.10 1.14
CA LEU A 83 13.85 19.54 0.64
C LEU A 83 12.63 20.24 1.23
N SER A 84 11.62 20.45 0.39
CA SER A 84 10.28 20.76 0.87
C SER A 84 9.73 19.61 1.73
N GLN A 85 8.73 19.93 2.56
CA GLN A 85 8.07 18.94 3.40
C GLN A 85 7.43 17.82 2.58
N ASP A 86 6.83 18.14 1.43
CA ASP A 86 6.16 17.16 0.57
C ASP A 86 7.15 16.15 -0.02
N ILE A 87 8.31 16.61 -0.52
CA ILE A 87 9.33 15.71 -1.06
C ILE A 87 9.94 14.87 0.06
N ARG A 88 10.13 15.45 1.25
CA ARG A 88 10.57 14.68 2.42
C ARG A 88 9.55 13.60 2.80
N ALA A 89 8.25 13.91 2.77
CA ALA A 89 7.19 12.96 3.04
C ALA A 89 7.22 11.80 2.03
N LYS A 90 7.47 12.07 0.74
CA LYS A 90 7.67 11.01 -0.26
C LYS A 90 8.84 10.08 0.10
N PHE A 91 9.98 10.60 0.54
CA PHE A 91 11.10 9.75 1.01
C PHE A 91 10.76 8.94 2.27
N GLN A 92 9.96 9.51 3.17
CA GLN A 92 9.51 8.80 4.37
C GLN A 92 8.55 7.67 3.99
N HIS A 93 7.61 7.94 3.09
CA HIS A 93 6.69 6.96 2.50
C HIS A 93 7.44 5.81 1.81
N LEU A 94 8.40 6.12 0.95
CA LEU A 94 9.27 5.12 0.32
C LEU A 94 9.95 4.16 1.31
N ALA A 95 10.23 4.61 2.53
CA ALA A 95 10.91 3.81 3.55
C ALA A 95 9.94 3.09 4.49
N ARG A 96 8.71 3.58 4.64
CA ARG A 96 7.78 3.17 5.72
C ARG A 96 7.24 1.75 5.54
N GLY A 97 7.22 1.23 4.31
CA GLY A 97 6.75 -0.12 4.01
C GLY A 97 5.40 -0.09 3.29
N ASN A 98 4.49 -0.95 3.72
CA ASN A 98 3.29 -1.31 2.97
C ASN A 98 2.19 -0.24 3.09
N THR A 99 1.28 -0.26 2.12
CA THR A 99 0.18 0.70 1.99
C THR A 99 -1.16 -0.04 2.04
N LEU A 100 -2.13 0.54 2.77
CA LEU A 100 -3.52 0.09 2.79
C LEU A 100 -4.38 1.29 2.40
N PHE A 101 -4.91 1.25 1.18
CA PHE A 101 -5.83 2.26 0.66
C PHE A 101 -7.25 1.82 0.99
N ARG A 102 -7.89 2.52 1.92
CA ARG A 102 -9.31 2.34 2.22
C ARG A 102 -10.15 3.16 1.27
N ASN A 103 -11.09 2.53 0.58
CA ASN A 103 -12.00 3.18 -0.35
C ASN A 103 -13.04 4.00 0.43
N GLN A 104 -13.26 5.25 0.03
CA GLN A 104 -14.22 6.14 0.70
C GLN A 104 -15.62 6.07 0.09
N GLY A 105 -15.81 5.31 -1.00
CA GLY A 105 -17.08 5.20 -1.73
C GLY A 105 -17.47 6.45 -2.52
N ASN A 106 -16.53 7.38 -2.70
CA ASN A 106 -16.71 8.62 -3.46
C ASN A 106 -15.71 8.74 -4.63
N GLY A 107 -15.08 7.62 -5.01
CA GLY A 107 -14.04 7.55 -6.03
C GLY A 107 -12.63 7.92 -5.54
N THR A 108 -12.43 8.12 -4.24
CA THR A 108 -11.12 8.40 -3.63
C THR A 108 -10.79 7.43 -2.49
N PHE A 109 -9.51 7.34 -2.15
CA PHE A 109 -9.00 6.45 -1.12
C PHE A 109 -8.20 7.20 -0.05
N ASP A 110 -8.19 6.66 1.16
CA ASP A 110 -7.32 7.09 2.25
C ASP A 110 -6.22 6.05 2.50
N ASP A 111 -4.97 6.49 2.69
CA ASP A 111 -3.89 5.62 3.16
C ASP A 111 -3.97 5.42 4.68
N LEU A 112 -4.48 4.26 5.10
CA LEU A 112 -4.69 3.92 6.50
C LEU A 112 -3.69 2.90 7.06
N ALA A 113 -2.61 2.58 6.34
CA ALA A 113 -1.72 1.48 6.71
C ALA A 113 -1.12 1.62 8.13
N SER A 114 -0.79 2.85 8.51
CA SER A 114 -0.23 3.15 9.84
C SER A 114 -1.28 3.05 10.94
N GLN A 115 -2.51 3.53 10.71
CA GLN A 115 -3.59 3.45 11.70
C GLN A 115 -4.09 2.01 11.87
N ALA A 116 -4.15 1.24 10.79
CA ALA A 116 -4.52 -0.17 10.81
C ALA A 116 -3.39 -1.10 11.28
N GLY A 117 -2.16 -0.59 11.48
CA GLY A 117 -1.03 -1.39 11.96
C GLY A 117 -0.44 -2.36 10.94
N VAL A 118 -0.78 -2.21 9.65
CA VAL A 118 -0.35 -3.09 8.55
C VAL A 118 0.80 -2.51 7.71
N GLU A 119 1.29 -1.33 8.09
CA GLU A 119 2.48 -0.70 7.50
C GLU A 119 3.73 -1.61 7.63
N LEU A 120 3.89 -2.25 8.80
CA LEU A 120 5.07 -3.05 9.14
C LEU A 120 4.97 -4.50 8.64
N GLY A 121 4.81 -4.70 7.33
CA GLY A 121 5.00 -6.01 6.70
C GLY A 121 6.45 -6.32 6.31
N ARG A 122 7.40 -5.45 6.72
CA ARG A 122 8.83 -5.49 6.36
C ARG A 122 9.01 -5.47 4.83
N TRP A 123 10.05 -6.12 4.31
CA TRP A 123 10.23 -6.26 2.86
C TRP A 123 9.32 -7.37 2.35
N ALA A 124 8.07 -6.98 2.06
CA ALA A 124 7.03 -7.88 1.60
C ALA A 124 7.14 -8.15 0.09
N TRP A 125 6.78 -9.36 -0.32
CA TRP A 125 6.79 -9.81 -1.72
C TRP A 125 5.40 -10.19 -2.22
N SER A 126 4.54 -10.70 -1.34
CA SER A 126 3.18 -11.08 -1.69
C SER A 126 2.23 -10.90 -0.51
N SER A 127 0.99 -10.54 -0.84
CA SER A 127 -0.12 -10.37 0.09
C SER A 127 -1.35 -11.14 -0.40
N LEU A 128 -2.22 -11.52 0.54
CA LEU A 128 -3.52 -12.14 0.27
C LEU A 128 -4.50 -11.80 1.39
N PHE A 129 -5.73 -11.45 1.04
CA PHE A 129 -6.86 -11.45 1.96
C PHE A 129 -7.56 -12.80 1.89
N ALA A 130 -7.83 -13.39 3.06
CA ALA A 130 -8.60 -14.62 3.17
C ALA A 130 -9.08 -14.81 4.61
N ASP A 131 -10.34 -15.19 4.80
CA ASP A 131 -10.87 -15.67 6.07
C ASP A 131 -10.25 -17.04 6.45
N VAL A 132 -9.12 -17.04 7.17
CA VAL A 132 -8.40 -18.27 7.51
C VAL A 132 -8.93 -18.94 8.77
N ASN A 133 -9.65 -18.19 9.60
CA ASN A 133 -10.17 -18.65 10.88
C ASN A 133 -11.69 -18.96 10.83
N ASN A 134 -12.33 -18.65 9.69
CA ASN A 134 -13.75 -18.82 9.39
C ASN A 134 -14.67 -18.00 10.31
N ASP A 135 -14.27 -16.77 10.66
CA ASP A 135 -15.08 -15.82 11.45
C ASP A 135 -15.88 -14.84 10.59
N GLY A 136 -15.73 -14.92 9.27
CA GLY A 136 -16.40 -14.07 8.30
C GLY A 136 -15.69 -12.76 8.03
N TRP A 137 -14.52 -12.51 8.60
CA TRP A 137 -13.64 -11.37 8.27
C TRP A 137 -12.40 -11.88 7.55
N ASP A 138 -12.01 -11.19 6.48
CA ASP A 138 -10.78 -11.55 5.78
C ASP A 138 -9.55 -11.18 6.63
N ASP A 139 -8.69 -12.16 6.86
CA ASP A 139 -7.37 -11.96 7.45
C ASP A 139 -6.38 -11.51 6.36
N LEU A 140 -5.45 -10.62 6.72
CA LEU A 140 -4.36 -10.19 5.84
C LEU A 140 -3.11 -11.06 6.05
N LEU A 141 -2.75 -11.85 5.05
CA LEU A 141 -1.53 -12.65 5.01
C LEU A 141 -0.46 -11.94 4.18
N VAL A 142 0.73 -11.75 4.74
CA VAL A 142 1.86 -11.10 4.07
C VAL A 142 3.12 -11.97 4.16
N THR A 143 3.71 -12.27 3.01
CA THR A 143 5.00 -12.95 2.93
C THR A 143 6.12 -11.93 2.77
N ASN A 144 7.20 -12.08 3.53
CA ASN A 144 8.32 -11.15 3.51
C ASN A 144 9.67 -11.87 3.56
N GLY A 145 10.72 -11.17 3.13
CA GLY A 145 12.09 -11.68 3.05
C GLY A 145 12.92 -11.52 4.33
N PHE A 146 12.32 -11.12 5.45
CA PHE A 146 13.06 -10.91 6.70
C PHE A 146 13.10 -12.19 7.54
N ILE A 147 14.28 -12.53 8.04
CA ILE A 147 14.43 -13.58 9.04
C ILE A 147 13.99 -13.00 10.38
N THR A 148 12.95 -13.57 10.99
CA THR A 148 12.61 -13.27 12.39
C THR A 148 13.33 -14.28 13.28
N THR A 149 14.42 -13.84 13.90
CA THR A 149 15.10 -14.55 15.00
C THR A 149 14.76 -13.84 16.33
N GLU A 150 14.86 -14.56 17.45
CA GLU A 150 14.68 -13.97 18.78
C GLU A 150 15.76 -12.93 19.13
N ASP A 151 16.96 -13.08 18.56
CA ASP A 151 18.02 -12.08 18.62
C ASP A 151 17.90 -11.11 17.45
N THR A 152 17.81 -9.81 17.77
CA THR A 152 17.68 -8.71 16.80
C THR A 152 18.97 -7.90 16.67
N GLY A 153 20.08 -8.33 17.29
CA GLY A 153 21.34 -7.59 17.33
C GLY A 153 22.09 -7.49 16.01
N ASP A 154 21.68 -8.29 15.02
CA ASP A 154 22.25 -8.40 13.68
C ASP A 154 21.32 -7.92 12.54
N LEU A 155 20.17 -7.32 12.89
CA LEU A 155 19.25 -6.62 11.97
C LEU A 155 19.41 -5.09 12.02
#